data_AF-A0A7S3B882-F1
#
_entry.id   AF-A0A7S3B882-F1
#
_cell.length_a   1.000
_cell.length_b   1.000
_cell.length_c   1.000
_cell.angle_alpha   90.00
_cell.angle_beta   90.00
_cell.angle_gamma   90.00
#
_symmetry.space_group_name_H-M   'P 1'
#
loop_
_entity.id
_entity.type
_entity.pdbx_description
1 polymer ?
#
loop_
_entity_poly.entity_id
_entity_poly.type
_entity_poly.pdbx_seq_one_letter_code
_entity_poly.pdbx_strand_id
1 'polypeptide(L)'
;LRACEADGGRGGGVFASAGVVVRATDTRVEDAMAAYGGALYLDQGAEARLTKVHGETRLAENYDVHAECEMVGNTAEFTGGAVFSSSAAYVSVAGCSVLRNEAAEGGALMLDAAAAFVYQSR
;
A
#
# COMPACT_ATOMS: atom_id res chain seq x y z
N LEU A 1 -7.32 6.11 2.64
CA LEU A 1 -8.35 5.17 2.15
C LEU A 1 -8.68 4.24 3.29
N ARG A 2 -9.96 4.01 3.59
CA ARG A 2 -10.37 3.18 4.73
C ARG A 2 -11.52 2.27 4.33
N ALA A 3 -11.45 0.99 4.72
CA ALA A 3 -12.52 0.01 4.53
C ALA A 3 -13.00 -0.06 3.06
N CYS A 4 -12.07 0.05 2.12
CA CYS A 4 -12.36 -0.05 0.69
C CYS A 4 -12.26 -1.52 0.27
N GLU A 5 -13.24 -2.00 -0.50
CA GLU A 5 -13.31 -3.40 -0.91
C GLU A 5 -13.41 -3.52 -2.43
N ALA A 6 -12.58 -4.39 -3.00
CA ALA A 6 -12.74 -4.92 -4.33
C ALA A 6 -13.22 -6.37 -4.20
N ASP A 7 -14.54 -6.58 -4.17
CA ASP A 7 -15.18 -7.90 -3.97
C ASP A 7 -14.68 -8.91 -5.00
N GLY A 8 -13.87 -9.87 -4.55
CA GLY A 8 -13.14 -10.83 -5.40
C GLY A 8 -12.15 -10.21 -6.40
N GLY A 9 -11.92 -8.90 -6.30
CA GLY A 9 -11.20 -8.07 -7.26
C GLY A 9 -9.74 -7.79 -6.89
N ARG A 10 -9.19 -6.72 -7.45
CA ARG A 10 -7.78 -6.34 -7.32
C ARG A 10 -7.68 -4.93 -6.76
N GLY A 11 -6.81 -4.72 -5.77
CA GLY A 11 -6.52 -3.37 -5.28
C GLY A 11 -7.69 -2.77 -4.50
N GLY A 12 -7.97 -3.29 -3.31
CA GLY A 12 -9.14 -2.89 -2.51
C GLY A 12 -9.20 -1.39 -2.23
N GLY A 13 -8.03 -0.76 -2.03
CA GLY A 13 -7.89 0.70 -2.04
C GLY A 13 -7.59 1.27 -3.43
N VAL A 14 -6.54 0.76 -4.09
CA VAL A 14 -6.04 1.27 -5.36
C VAL A 14 -5.67 0.13 -6.30
N PHE A 15 -6.19 0.17 -7.52
CA PHE A 15 -5.72 -0.64 -8.64
C PHE A 15 -4.96 0.25 -9.63
N ALA A 16 -3.73 -0.12 -9.96
CA ALA A 16 -2.97 0.52 -11.03
C ALA A 16 -2.32 -0.51 -11.95
N SER A 17 -2.37 -0.22 -13.25
CA SER A 17 -1.97 -1.11 -14.33
C SER A 17 -1.46 -0.29 -15.50
N ALA A 18 -0.81 -0.93 -16.48
CA ALA A 18 -0.44 -0.35 -17.77
C ALA A 18 0.34 0.97 -17.65
N GLY A 19 1.37 0.99 -16.80
CA GLY A 19 2.24 2.16 -16.61
C GLY A 19 1.62 3.30 -15.78
N VAL A 20 0.46 3.10 -15.15
CA VAL A 20 -0.12 4.10 -14.23
C VAL A 20 0.85 4.37 -13.07
N VAL A 21 1.00 5.66 -12.72
CA VAL A 21 1.85 6.11 -11.63
C VAL A 21 0.99 6.62 -10.47
N VAL A 22 1.11 5.96 -9.32
CA VAL A 22 0.48 6.34 -8.05
C VAL A 22 1.51 7.05 -7.18
N ARG A 23 1.18 8.25 -6.71
CA ARG A 23 1.98 8.97 -5.71
C ARG A 23 1.08 9.24 -4.51
N ALA A 24 1.47 8.71 -3.34
CA ALA A 24 0.79 9.02 -2.10
C ALA A 24 1.79 9.54 -1.08
N THR A 25 1.42 10.65 -0.45
CA THR A 25 2.25 11.34 0.53
C THR A 25 1.46 11.47 1.81
N ASP A 26 2.06 11.07 2.93
CA ASP A 26 1.44 11.07 4.26
C ASP A 26 0.02 10.50 4.25
N THR A 27 -0.11 9.34 3.60
CA THR A 27 -1.40 8.69 3.34
C THR A 27 -1.52 7.43 4.18
N ARG A 28 -2.70 7.27 4.80
CA ARG A 28 -3.10 6.05 5.48
C ARG A 28 -4.04 5.23 4.60
N VAL A 29 -3.72 3.95 4.38
CA VAL A 29 -4.60 2.95 3.78
C VAL A 29 -4.86 1.87 4.82
N GLU A 30 -6.10 1.75 5.26
CA GLU A 30 -6.45 0.82 6.33
C GLU A 30 -7.71 0.01 6.06
N ASP A 31 -7.73 -1.20 6.61
CA ASP A 31 -8.86 -2.13 6.57
C ASP A 31 -9.37 -2.40 5.15
N ALA A 32 -8.52 -2.27 4.12
CA ALA A 32 -8.92 -2.50 2.74
C ALA A 32 -8.81 -3.98 2.36
N MET A 33 -9.76 -4.46 1.53
CA MET A 33 -9.92 -5.86 1.20
C MET A 33 -10.00 -6.12 -0.31
N ALA A 34 -9.32 -7.16 -0.78
CA ALA A 34 -9.40 -7.63 -2.18
C ALA A 34 -9.03 -9.11 -2.30
N ALA A 35 -9.11 -9.69 -3.49
CA ALA A 35 -8.50 -10.99 -3.75
C ALA A 35 -6.97 -10.88 -3.91
N TYR A 36 -6.49 -9.77 -4.49
CA TYR A 36 -5.07 -9.47 -4.72
C TYR A 36 -4.76 -8.02 -4.36
N GLY A 37 -3.81 -7.79 -3.45
CA GLY A 37 -3.45 -6.44 -3.05
C GLY A 37 -4.57 -5.76 -2.28
N GLY A 38 -4.73 -6.04 -0.98
CA GLY A 38 -5.84 -5.51 -0.18
C GLY A 38 -5.86 -3.97 -0.17
N ALA A 39 -4.69 -3.33 -0.03
CA ALA A 39 -4.55 -1.88 -0.17
C ALA A 39 -4.28 -1.45 -1.62
N LEU A 40 -3.30 -2.09 -2.27
CA LEU A 40 -2.76 -1.67 -3.55
C LEU A 40 -2.44 -2.88 -4.43
N TYR A 41 -2.91 -2.84 -5.66
CA TYR A 41 -2.52 -3.77 -6.71
C TYR A 41 -1.80 -3.02 -7.83
N LEU A 42 -0.63 -3.53 -8.24
CA LEU A 42 0.14 -3.02 -9.37
C LEU A 42 0.44 -4.12 -10.39
N ASP A 43 0.19 -3.85 -11.68
CA ASP A 43 0.71 -4.69 -12.77
C ASP A 43 1.14 -3.89 -14.01
N GLN A 44 1.65 -4.61 -15.01
CA GLN A 44 1.97 -4.09 -16.35
C GLN A 44 2.77 -2.78 -16.31
N GLY A 45 3.87 -2.79 -15.56
CA GLY A 45 4.77 -1.63 -15.44
C GLY A 45 4.22 -0.47 -14.62
N ALA A 46 3.12 -0.63 -13.88
CA ALA A 46 2.62 0.40 -12.98
C ALA A 46 3.64 0.72 -11.87
N GLU A 47 3.63 1.96 -11.41
CA GLU A 47 4.52 2.44 -10.35
C GLU A 47 3.73 2.98 -9.17
N ALA A 48 4.12 2.64 -7.95
CA ALA A 48 3.66 3.34 -6.75
C ALA A 48 4.83 3.91 -5.95
N ARG A 49 4.69 5.16 -5.52
CA ARG A 49 5.59 5.82 -4.58
C ARG A 49 4.80 6.29 -3.37
N LEU A 50 5.02 5.64 -2.24
CA LEU A 50 4.46 5.97 -0.94
C LEU A 50 5.57 6.63 -0.11
N THR A 51 5.35 7.86 0.32
CA THR A 51 6.40 8.64 1.00
C THR A 51 5.82 9.40 2.18
N LYS A 52 6.46 9.28 3.35
CA LYS A 52 6.24 10.20 4.46
C LYS A 52 7.11 11.44 4.25
N VAL A 53 6.53 12.64 4.23
CA VAL A 53 7.29 13.90 4.10
C VAL A 53 7.09 14.86 5.26
N HIS A 54 5.99 14.74 6.02
CA HIS A 54 5.81 15.52 7.23
C HIS A 54 6.28 14.71 8.46
N GLY A 55 7.09 15.34 9.31
CA GLY A 55 7.43 14.81 10.63
C GLY A 55 6.22 14.85 11.56
N GLU A 56 6.29 14.13 12.69
CA GLU A 56 5.30 14.19 13.77
C GLU A 56 5.26 15.62 14.36
N THR A 57 4.56 16.53 13.69
CA THR A 57 4.44 17.91 14.13
C THR A 57 3.37 17.93 15.19
N ARG A 58 3.79 17.69 16.43
CA ARG A 58 2.96 17.84 17.63
C ARG A 58 2.69 19.33 17.83
N LEU A 59 1.62 19.85 17.22
CA LEU A 59 1.07 21.13 17.66
C LEU A 59 0.37 20.88 19.00
N ALA A 60 0.83 21.63 20.00
CA ALA A 60 0.33 21.59 21.36
C ALA A 60 -1.21 21.62 21.39
N GLU A 61 -1.76 20.70 22.14
CA GLU A 61 -3.14 20.67 22.65
C GLU A 61 -4.26 20.87 21.58
N ASN A 62 -4.81 19.73 21.13
CA ASN A 62 -6.10 19.56 20.43
C ASN A 62 -6.16 19.56 18.89
N TYR A 63 -5.08 19.24 18.17
CA TYR A 63 -5.24 18.54 16.89
C TYR A 63 -3.99 17.73 16.56
N ASP A 64 -4.06 16.41 16.71
CA ASP A 64 -3.00 15.51 16.29
C ASP A 64 -3.06 15.38 14.76
N VAL A 65 -2.39 16.28 14.04
CA VAL A 65 -2.16 16.11 12.61
C VAL A 65 -1.01 15.10 12.47
N HIS A 66 -1.27 13.86 12.85
CA HIS A 66 -0.40 12.74 12.55
C HIS A 66 -0.49 12.49 11.04
N ALA A 67 0.39 13.16 10.29
CA ALA A 67 0.71 12.81 8.92
C ALA A 67 1.40 11.43 8.93
N GLU A 68 0.57 10.40 8.99
CA GLU A 68 0.97 9.00 8.97
C GLU A 68 0.94 8.49 7.54
N CYS A 69 2.10 8.01 7.07
CA CYS A 69 2.14 7.16 5.90
C CYS A 69 2.07 5.70 6.37
N GLU A 70 0.90 5.09 6.27
CA GLU A 70 0.66 3.75 6.81
C GLU A 70 -0.20 2.90 5.88
N MET A 71 0.15 1.61 5.77
CA MET A 71 -0.71 0.57 5.21
C MET A 71 -0.97 -0.47 6.29
N VAL A 72 -2.16 -0.44 6.90
CA VAL A 72 -2.44 -1.20 8.12
C VAL A 72 -3.74 -1.97 8.08
N GLY A 73 -3.73 -3.21 8.55
CA GLY A 73 -4.98 -3.98 8.66
C GLY A 73 -5.59 -4.37 7.32
N ASN A 74 -4.85 -4.31 6.22
CA ASN A 74 -5.37 -4.66 4.90
C ASN A 74 -5.27 -6.17 4.67
N THR A 75 -6.28 -6.72 4.00
CA THR A 75 -6.41 -8.15 3.80
C THR A 75 -6.56 -8.47 2.31
N ALA A 76 -5.84 -9.50 1.84
CA ALA A 76 -6.07 -10.09 0.54
C ALA A 76 -6.40 -11.57 0.68
N GLU A 77 -7.35 -12.08 -0.11
CA GLU A 77 -7.69 -13.51 -0.08
C GLU A 77 -6.49 -14.37 -0.49
N PHE A 78 -5.81 -14.01 -1.57
CA PHE A 78 -4.74 -14.81 -2.14
C PHE A 78 -3.36 -14.22 -1.84
N THR A 79 -3.05 -13.02 -2.33
CA THR A 79 -1.68 -12.51 -2.26
C THR A 79 -1.60 -11.03 -1.92
N GLY A 80 -0.57 -10.66 -1.15
CA GLY A 80 -0.21 -9.28 -0.90
C GLY A 80 -1.26 -8.53 -0.08
N GLY A 81 -1.35 -8.81 1.23
CA GLY A 81 -2.43 -8.27 2.06
C GLY A 81 -2.54 -6.75 2.05
N ALA A 82 -1.42 -6.04 2.02
CA ALA A 82 -1.40 -4.63 1.61
C ALA A 82 -1.14 -4.50 0.11
N VAL A 83 -0.02 -5.02 -0.36
CA VAL A 83 0.45 -4.71 -1.72
C VAL A 83 0.72 -6.00 -2.49
N PHE A 84 0.12 -6.12 -3.67
CA PHE A 84 0.52 -7.07 -4.70
C PHE A 84 1.12 -6.30 -5.89
N SER A 85 2.31 -6.69 -6.33
CA SER A 85 2.99 -6.07 -7.46
C SER A 85 3.51 -7.14 -8.43
N SER A 86 3.15 -7.04 -9.70
CA SER A 86 3.58 -8.01 -10.73
C SER A 86 3.97 -7.35 -12.05
N SER A 87 4.51 -8.15 -12.97
CA SER A 87 4.66 -7.79 -14.40
C SER A 87 5.44 -6.48 -14.60
N ALA A 88 6.68 -6.47 -14.10
CA ALA A 88 7.60 -5.32 -14.14
C ALA A 88 7.09 -4.05 -13.42
N ALA A 89 6.09 -4.17 -12.54
CA ALA A 89 5.66 -3.08 -11.69
C ALA A 89 6.70 -2.71 -10.62
N TYR A 90 6.66 -1.46 -10.17
CA TYR A 90 7.60 -0.89 -9.21
C TYR A 90 6.86 -0.31 -8.00
N VAL A 91 7.27 -0.71 -6.80
CA VAL A 91 6.77 -0.14 -5.54
C VAL A 91 7.94 0.47 -4.75
N SER A 92 7.80 1.73 -4.34
CA SER A 92 8.70 2.36 -3.38
C SER A 92 7.92 2.84 -2.16
N VAL A 93 8.39 2.47 -0.98
CA VAL A 93 7.82 2.84 0.31
C VAL A 93 8.92 3.45 1.17
N ALA A 94 8.82 4.75 1.45
CA ALA A 94 9.84 5.50 2.17
C ALA A 94 9.25 6.22 3.39
N GLY A 95 9.76 5.91 4.58
CA GLY A 95 9.32 6.51 5.85
C GLY A 95 7.91 6.11 6.30
N CYS A 96 7.28 5.17 5.58
CA CYS A 96 5.94 4.65 5.87
C CYS A 96 6.02 3.34 6.66
N SER A 97 4.93 2.96 7.30
CA SER A 97 4.80 1.66 7.99
C SER A 97 3.80 0.75 7.29
N VAL A 98 4.11 -0.55 7.21
CA VAL A 98 3.24 -1.58 6.62
C VAL A 98 3.01 -2.65 7.68
N LEU A 99 1.85 -2.62 8.33
CA LEU A 99 1.63 -3.30 9.61
C LEU A 99 0.35 -4.13 9.61
N ARG A 100 0.35 -5.30 10.26
CA ARG A 100 -0.88 -6.09 10.51
C ARG A 100 -1.71 -6.36 9.25
N ASN A 101 -1.04 -6.62 8.12
CA ASN A 101 -1.72 -6.98 6.89
C ASN A 101 -1.71 -8.52 6.75
N GLU A 102 -2.73 -9.07 6.10
CA GLU A 102 -2.94 -10.50 6.01
C GLU A 102 -3.23 -10.95 4.57
N ALA A 103 -2.62 -12.08 4.16
CA ALA A 103 -2.93 -12.78 2.93
C ALA A 103 -2.45 -14.23 3.03
N ALA A 104 -2.99 -15.11 2.17
CA ALA A 104 -2.50 -16.49 2.09
C ALA A 104 -1.01 -16.54 1.70
N GLU A 105 -0.57 -15.64 0.81
CA GLU A 105 0.82 -15.47 0.42
C GLU A 105 1.28 -14.01 0.51
N GLY A 106 2.48 -13.78 1.05
CA GLY A 106 3.03 -12.43 1.18
C GLY A 106 2.16 -11.51 2.03
N GLY A 107 1.90 -11.91 3.28
CA GLY A 107 0.89 -11.31 4.19
C GLY A 107 0.81 -9.78 4.17
N ALA A 108 1.92 -9.06 4.04
CA ALA A 108 1.91 -7.63 3.73
C ALA A 108 2.17 -7.30 2.26
N LEU A 109 3.23 -7.87 1.70
CA LEU A 109 3.71 -7.57 0.36
C LEU A 109 3.96 -8.88 -0.39
N MET A 110 3.49 -8.96 -1.62
CA MET A 110 3.85 -10.00 -2.58
C MET A 110 4.38 -9.35 -3.86
N LEU A 111 5.52 -9.84 -4.35
CA LEU A 111 6.17 -9.39 -5.59
C LEU A 111 6.28 -10.58 -6.54
N ASP A 112 5.82 -10.42 -7.77
CA ASP A 112 5.85 -11.46 -8.79
C ASP A 112 6.36 -10.92 -10.15
N ALA A 113 6.74 -11.80 -11.07
CA ALA A 113 7.02 -11.51 -12.47
C ALA A 113 7.87 -10.23 -12.71
N ALA A 114 9.09 -10.23 -12.16
CA ALA A 114 10.06 -9.13 -12.26
C ALA A 114 9.62 -7.80 -11.62
N ALA A 115 8.69 -7.83 -10.68
CA ALA A 115 8.38 -6.67 -9.85
C ALA A 115 9.59 -6.25 -9.01
N ALA A 116 9.72 -4.94 -8.79
CA ALA A 116 10.78 -4.35 -7.98
C ALA A 116 10.19 -3.61 -6.78
N PHE A 117 10.84 -3.76 -5.63
CA PHE A 117 10.44 -3.10 -4.40
C PHE A 117 11.62 -2.42 -3.72
N VAL A 118 11.38 -1.21 -3.23
CA VAL A 118 12.32 -0.45 -2.41
C VAL A 118 11.63 -0.02 -1.13
N TYR A 119 12.20 -0.43 0.01
CA TYR A 119 11.76 0.01 1.33
C TYR A 119 12.85 0.81 2.01
N GLN A 120 12.48 1.96 2.57
CA GLN A 120 13.35 2.79 3.40
C GLN A 120 12.64 3.02 4.73
N SER A 121 13.17 2.41 5.78
CA SER A 121 12.74 2.69 7.15
C SER A 121 13.13 4.11 7.55
N ARG A 122 12.45 4.64 8.56
CA ARG A 122 12.82 5.90 9.21
C ARG A 122 14.24 5.85 9.76
#